data_AF-A0A165X1Q6-F1
#
_entry.id   AF-A0A165X1Q6-F1
#
_cell.length_a   1.000
_cell.length_b   1.000
_cell.length_c   1.000
_cell.angle_alpha   90.00
_cell.angle_beta   90.00
_cell.angle_gamma   90.00
#
_symmetry.space_group_name_H-M   'P 1'
#
loop_
_entity.id
_entity.type
_entity.pdbx_description
1 polymer ?
#
loop_
_entity_poly.entity_id
_entity_poly.type
_entity_poly.pdbx_seq_one_letter_code
_entity_poly.pdbx_strand_id
1 'polypeptide(L)' 'MITLNLLGADRLLFSTDYPYEDAVAAAQWFDALDINSANLQNIGRENARKLMKL' A
#
# COMPACT_ATOMS: atom_id res chain seq x y z
N MET A 1 7.79 0.47 -9.48
CA MET A 1 6.68 -0.51 -9.39
C MET A 1 5.80 -0.42 -10.62
N ILE A 2 5.70 -1.47 -11.46
CA ILE A 2 4.98 -1.43 -12.76
C ILE A 2 3.50 -1.04 -12.57
N THR A 3 2.85 -1.59 -11.55
CA THR A 3 1.42 -1.36 -11.26
C THR A 3 1.11 0.11 -10.98
N LEU A 4 2.00 0.81 -10.29
CA LEU A 4 1.85 2.24 -9.98
C LEU A 4 1.74 3.07 -11.26
N ASN A 5 2.58 2.77 -12.25
CA ASN A 5 2.64 3.53 -13.50
C ASN A 5 1.42 3.27 -14.39
N LEU A 6 0.84 2.07 -14.34
CA LEU A 6 -0.29 1.70 -15.18
C LEU A 6 -1.64 2.14 -14.60
N LEU A 7 -1.82 2.03 -13.28
CA LEU A 7 -3.11 2.24 -12.62
C LEU A 7 -3.21 3.56 -11.84
N GLY A 8 -2.07 4.16 -11.47
CA GLY A 8 -2.01 5.27 -10.54
C GLY A 8 -2.18 4.85 -9.08
N ALA A 9 -1.68 5.68 -8.17
CA ALA A 9 -1.67 5.39 -6.73
C ALA A 9 -3.08 5.22 -6.14
N ASP A 10 -4.06 5.97 -6.62
CA ASP A 10 -5.44 6.01 -6.09
C ASP A 10 -6.21 4.68 -6.25
N ARG A 11 -5.69 3.73 -7.03
CA ARG A 11 -6.30 2.42 -7.30
C ARG A 11 -5.59 1.26 -6.60
N LEU A 12 -4.64 1.54 -5.72
CA LEU A 12 -3.82 0.54 -5.05
C LEU A 12 -4.05 0.58 -3.54
N LEU A 13 -4.05 -0.60 -2.92
CA LEU A 13 -4.20 -0.80 -1.48
C LEU A 13 -3.08 -1.72 -0.99
N PHE A 14 -2.49 -1.41 0.16
CA PHE A 14 -1.59 -2.31 0.87
C PHE A 14 -2.37 -3.35 1.69
N SER A 15 -1.85 -4.57 1.74
CA SER A 15 -2.36 -5.69 2.54
C SER A 15 -1.21 -6.63 2.88
N THR A 16 -1.35 -7.39 3.97
CA THR A 16 -0.32 -8.32 4.46
C THR A 16 -0.75 -9.79 4.43
N ASP A 17 -2.01 -10.11 4.12
CA ASP A 17 -2.54 -11.49 4.12
C ASP A 17 -2.26 -12.31 5.40
N TYR A 18 -2.31 -11.66 6.56
CA TYR A 18 -2.15 -12.32 7.85
C TYR A 18 -3.38 -13.21 8.14
N PRO A 19 -3.21 -14.45 8.65
CA PRO A 19 -2.01 -15.02 9.28
C PRO A 19 -1.14 -15.90 8.37
N TYR A 20 -1.34 -15.87 7.05
CA TYR A 20 -0.58 -16.72 6.13
C TYR A 20 0.82 -16.17 5.85
N GLU A 21 0.96 -14.84 5.81
CA GLU A 21 2.23 -14.14 5.64
C GLU A 21 2.60 -13.32 6.89
N ASP A 22 3.90 -13.02 7.03
CA ASP A 22 4.42 -12.20 8.13
C ASP A 22 4.12 -10.72 7.90
N ALA A 23 3.26 -10.16 8.76
CA ALA A 23 2.84 -8.77 8.67
C ALA A 23 3.99 -7.75 8.88
N VAL A 24 4.98 -8.09 9.70
CA VAL A 24 6.15 -7.22 9.96
C VAL A 24 7.06 -7.20 8.73
N ALA A 25 7.32 -8.36 8.14
CA ALA A 25 8.12 -8.44 6.91
C ALA A 25 7.44 -7.69 5.75
N ALA A 26 6.12 -7.83 5.60
CA ALA A 26 5.34 -7.10 4.61
C ALA A 26 5.38 -5.58 4.82
N ALA A 27 5.25 -5.11 6.07
CA ALA A 27 5.35 -3.69 6.39
C ALA A 27 6.76 -3.13 6.09
N GLN A 28 7.81 -3.85 6.47
CA GLN A 28 9.19 -3.45 6.19
C GLN A 28 9.49 -3.37 4.69
N TRP A 29 8.98 -4.33 3.91
CA TRP A 29 9.08 -4.28 2.45
C TRP A 29 8.38 -3.06 1.87
N PHE A 30 7.17 -2.77 2.34
CA PHE A 30 6.36 -1.64 1.86
C PHE A 30 7.02 -0.30 2.18
N ASP A 31 7.51 -0.12 3.40
CA ASP A 31 8.19 1.09 3.86
C ASP A 31 9.51 1.36 3.12
N ALA A 32 10.13 0.31 2.56
CA ALA A 32 11.38 0.40 1.81
C ALA A 32 11.19 0.66 0.30
N LEU A 33 9.94 0.79 -0.20
CA LEU A 33 9.69 1.05 -1.62
C LEU A 33 10.21 2.44 -2.04
N ASP A 34 10.99 2.49 -3.12
CA ASP A 34 11.45 3.74 -3.74
C ASP A 34 10.33 4.41 -4.56
N ILE A 35 9.35 4.95 -3.84
CA ILE A 35 8.26 5.78 -4.37
C ILE A 35 8.05 6.98 -3.43
N ASN A 36 7.47 8.07 -3.95
CA ASN A 36 7.26 9.26 -3.13
C ASN A 36 6.32 9.01 -1.93
N SER A 37 6.48 9.82 -0.89
CA SER A 37 5.74 9.69 0.37
C SER A 37 4.22 9.84 0.23
N ALA A 38 3.74 10.66 -0.72
CA ALA A 38 2.31 10.82 -0.98
C ALA A 38 1.69 9.51 -1.52
N ASN A 39 2.39 8.83 -2.43
CA ASN A 39 1.97 7.53 -2.94
C ASN A 39 2.01 6.46 -1.83
N LEU A 40 3.05 6.45 -0.99
CA LEU A 40 3.10 5.54 0.17
C LEU A 40 1.91 5.75 1.10
N GLN A 41 1.57 6.99 1.45
CA GLN A 41 0.42 7.30 2.31
C GLN A 41 -0.92 6.90 1.68
N ASN A 42 -1.11 7.18 0.38
CA ASN A 42 -2.35 6.81 -0.32
C ASN A 42 -2.54 5.29 -0.33
N ILE A 43 -1.51 4.55 -0.74
CA ILE A 43 -1.58 3.09 -0.89
C ILE A 43 -1.65 2.40 0.48
N GLY A 44 -0.88 2.90 1.44
CA GLY A 44 -0.77 2.31 2.78
C GLY A 44 -2.00 2.54 3.66
N ARG A 45 -2.76 3.63 3.43
CA ARG A 45 -3.88 4.00 4.33
C ARG A 45 -5.03 4.75 3.66
N GLU A 46 -4.78 5.87 2.99
CA GLU A 46 -5.87 6.81 2.66
C GLU A 46 -6.87 6.26 1.65
N ASN A 47 -6.41 5.45 0.69
CA ASN A 47 -7.28 4.79 -0.26
C ASN A 47 -8.24 3.81 0.43
N ALA A 48 -7.72 2.98 1.35
CA ALA A 48 -8.53 2.04 2.13
C ALA A 48 -9.51 2.78 3.03
N ARG A 49 -9.04 3.84 3.70
CA ARG A 49 -9.86 4.68 4.58
C ARG A 49 -11.06 5.29 3.83
N LYS A 50 -10.82 5.85 2.65
CA LYS A 50 -11.86 6.39 1.78
C LYS A 50 -12.83 5.32 1.29
N LEU A 51 -12.31 4.17 0.85
CA LEU A 51 -13.12 3.06 0.32
C LEU A 51 -14.03 2.46 1.40
N MET A 52 -13.48 2.24 2.59
CA MET A 52 -14.13 1.56 3.70
C MET A 52 -14.91 2.51 4.63
N LYS A 53 -14.90 3.82 4.36
CA LYS A 53 -15.60 4.87 5.13
C LYS A 53 -15.16 4.89 6.61
N LEU A 54 -13.84 4.88 6.83
CA LEU A 54 -13.20 4.95 8.14
C LEU A 54 -12.86 6.40 8.56
#